data_AF-A0A7R9JY22-F1
#
_entry.id   AF-A0A7R9JY22-F1
#
_cell.length_a   1.000
_cell.length_b   1.000
_cell.length_c   1.000
_cell.angle_alpha   90.00
_cell.angle_beta   90.00
_cell.angle_gamma   90.00
#
_symmetry.space_group_name_H-M   'P 1'
#
loop_
_entity.id
_entity.type
_entity.pdbx_description
1 polymer ?
#
loop_
_entity_poly.entity_id
_entity_poly.type
_entity_poly.pdbx_seq_one_letter_code
_entity_poly.pdbx_strand_id
1 'polypeptide(L)'
;MSFANFKDTIDEGDTAILYLSANSMHAIEVRPKIKNKKDELIENVFQTTYGALKVRDLIGKKYGSKVELSRGWAYVLHPTPELWTLTLPHRTQIIYTPDISLIIFQLEIRPGSVVVESGTGSGSLSHALLRCIKPQGHLHTFDFHSHRVLLAQEEFANHSVAEFVTVAQRDVCEIGFGEELKGKADAVFLDLPHPWEAVEHAADVIKESGGRFVSFSPCIEQVQRTCVALAKAGFVELTTLECLQKELHVQSRTMSVLDFDFLKEKVLVSVKHDTHLKHFSPNTLAQSVVCLPTKLMVPGFIAGLAEKYIFGEMWVSPFTLIN
;
A
#
# COMPACT_ATOMS: atom_id res chain seq x y z
N MET A 1 9.39 -10.34 -17.88
CA MET A 1 8.38 -10.38 -16.80
C MET A 1 7.95 -8.99 -16.43
N SER A 2 6.68 -8.85 -16.07
CA SER A 2 5.97 -7.58 -15.91
C SER A 2 6.49 -6.66 -14.80
N PHE A 3 6.93 -7.14 -13.63
CA PHE A 3 7.44 -6.22 -12.59
C PHE A 3 8.79 -5.58 -12.95
N ALA A 4 9.54 -6.18 -13.88
CA ALA A 4 10.85 -5.67 -14.27
C ALA A 4 10.74 -4.38 -15.09
N ASN A 5 9.81 -4.33 -16.04
CA ASN A 5 9.61 -3.20 -16.95
C ASN A 5 8.15 -3.15 -17.40
N PHE A 6 7.66 -1.93 -17.67
CA PHE A 6 6.36 -1.76 -18.33
C PHE A 6 6.39 -2.36 -19.74
N LYS A 7 5.35 -3.09 -20.08
CA LYS A 7 5.17 -3.65 -21.42
C LYS A 7 3.72 -3.57 -21.89
N ASP A 8 3.56 -3.57 -23.21
CA ASP A 8 2.26 -3.41 -23.85
C ASP A 8 1.47 -4.71 -23.93
N THR A 9 2.13 -5.82 -24.26
CA THR A 9 1.52 -7.14 -24.49
C THR A 9 1.82 -8.11 -23.36
N ILE A 10 0.92 -9.05 -23.13
CA ILE A 10 1.06 -10.12 -22.15
C ILE A 10 1.81 -11.30 -22.81
N ASP A 11 2.88 -11.76 -22.17
CA ASP A 11 3.69 -12.88 -22.61
C ASP A 11 3.51 -14.07 -21.66
N GLU A 12 3.92 -15.26 -22.12
CA GLU A 12 3.98 -16.44 -21.26
C GLU A 12 4.99 -16.24 -20.12
N GLY A 13 4.61 -16.65 -18.93
CA GLY A 13 5.38 -16.52 -17.70
C GLY A 13 4.94 -15.32 -16.86
N ASP A 14 4.35 -14.29 -17.44
CA ASP A 14 4.05 -13.04 -16.73
C ASP A 14 3.11 -13.19 -15.54
N THR A 15 3.32 -12.34 -14.52
CA THR A 15 2.26 -12.04 -13.56
C THR A 15 1.34 -10.98 -14.16
N ALA A 16 0.04 -11.23 -14.19
CA ALA A 16 -0.98 -10.29 -14.63
C ALA A 16 -2.07 -10.14 -13.57
N ILE A 17 -2.66 -8.95 -13.46
CA ILE A 17 -3.71 -8.68 -12.48
C ILE A 17 -5.07 -8.75 -13.17
N LEU A 18 -5.87 -9.76 -12.83
CA LEU A 18 -7.26 -9.86 -13.28
C LEU A 18 -8.14 -8.97 -12.41
N TYR A 19 -8.66 -7.90 -13.00
CA TYR A 19 -9.55 -6.94 -12.35
C TYR A 19 -11.01 -7.28 -12.68
N LEU A 20 -11.77 -7.73 -11.69
CA LEU A 20 -13.20 -8.03 -11.81
C LEU A 20 -14.04 -6.85 -11.29
N SER A 21 -13.66 -6.30 -10.13
CA SER A 21 -14.25 -5.10 -9.55
C SER A 21 -13.27 -4.46 -8.57
N ALA A 22 -13.60 -3.28 -8.03
CA ALA A 22 -12.77 -2.58 -7.06
C ALA A 22 -12.40 -3.45 -5.84
N ASN A 23 -13.28 -4.38 -5.45
CA ASN A 23 -13.11 -5.24 -4.29
C ASN A 23 -12.68 -6.68 -4.65
N SER A 24 -12.46 -6.97 -5.94
CA SER A 24 -12.15 -8.32 -6.41
C SER A 24 -11.12 -8.25 -7.54
N MET A 25 -9.89 -8.51 -7.15
CA MET A 25 -8.73 -8.60 -8.04
C MET A 25 -7.95 -9.87 -7.70
N HIS A 26 -7.31 -10.45 -8.71
CA HIS A 26 -6.50 -11.66 -8.55
C HIS A 26 -5.21 -11.55 -9.36
N ALA A 27 -4.08 -11.87 -8.74
CA ALA A 27 -2.85 -12.08 -9.48
C ALA A 27 -2.86 -13.47 -10.12
N ILE A 28 -2.52 -13.53 -11.41
CA ILE A 28 -2.48 -14.75 -12.21
C ILE A 28 -1.12 -14.86 -12.86
N GLU A 29 -0.47 -16.01 -12.68
CA GLU A 29 0.69 -16.38 -13.47
C GLU A 29 0.23 -16.89 -14.84
N VAL A 30 0.64 -16.20 -15.90
CA VAL A 30 0.23 -16.44 -17.29
C VAL A 30 0.99 -17.64 -17.84
N ARG A 31 0.51 -18.83 -17.51
CA ARG A 31 0.99 -20.10 -18.07
C ARG A 31 -0.16 -20.83 -18.76
N PRO A 32 -0.01 -21.33 -20.01
CA PRO A 32 -1.06 -22.07 -20.71
C PRO A 32 -1.48 -23.36 -19.99
N LYS A 33 -0.54 -24.00 -19.30
CA LYS A 33 -0.73 -25.27 -18.60
C LYS A 33 -0.11 -25.21 -17.21
N ILE A 34 -0.75 -25.87 -16.26
CA ILE A 34 -0.27 -26.03 -14.88
C ILE A 34 -0.22 -27.50 -14.52
N LYS A 35 0.67 -27.88 -13.60
CA LYS A 35 0.71 -29.23 -13.05
C LYS A 35 -0.36 -29.37 -11.96
N ASN A 36 -1.14 -30.43 -12.02
CA ASN A 36 -2.07 -30.78 -10.95
C ASN A 36 -1.32 -31.47 -9.79
N LYS A 37 -2.00 -31.75 -8.67
CA LYS A 37 -1.50 -32.53 -7.52
C LYS A 37 -0.99 -33.94 -7.88
N LYS A 38 -1.28 -34.42 -9.09
CA LYS A 38 -0.83 -35.71 -9.65
C LYS A 38 0.31 -35.56 -10.68
N ASP A 39 0.93 -34.37 -10.77
CA ASP A 39 1.97 -34.00 -11.74
C ASP A 39 1.56 -34.06 -13.23
N GLU A 40 0.27 -34.19 -13.52
CA GLU A 40 -0.28 -34.13 -14.88
C GLU A 40 -0.42 -32.68 -15.35
N LEU A 41 0.00 -32.39 -16.59
CA LEU A 41 -0.16 -31.09 -17.23
C LEU A 41 -1.60 -30.89 -17.72
N ILE A 42 -2.34 -30.01 -17.05
CA ILE A 42 -3.70 -29.63 -17.41
C ILE A 42 -3.75 -28.20 -17.95
N GLU A 43 -4.80 -27.88 -18.72
CA GLU A 43 -5.05 -26.51 -19.18
C GLU A 43 -5.26 -25.60 -17.97
N ASN A 44 -4.58 -24.46 -17.96
CA ASN A 44 -4.71 -23.49 -16.88
C ASN A 44 -5.99 -22.68 -17.06
N VAL A 45 -7.00 -23.03 -16.27
CA VAL A 45 -8.30 -22.36 -16.26
C VAL A 45 -8.52 -21.73 -14.89
N PHE A 46 -8.56 -20.41 -14.84
CA PHE A 46 -8.80 -19.64 -13.62
C PHE A 46 -10.31 -19.45 -13.42
N GLN A 47 -10.82 -19.83 -12.26
CA GLN A 47 -12.25 -19.73 -11.95
C GLN A 47 -12.56 -18.43 -11.22
N THR A 48 -13.58 -17.71 -11.68
CA THR A 48 -14.07 -16.48 -11.06
C THR A 48 -15.57 -16.57 -10.78
N THR A 49 -16.10 -15.61 -10.01
CA THR A 49 -17.55 -15.43 -9.81
C THR A 49 -18.30 -15.15 -11.11
N TYR A 50 -17.61 -14.60 -12.12
CA TYR A 50 -18.12 -14.31 -13.46
C TYR A 50 -17.69 -15.37 -14.49
N GLY A 51 -17.38 -16.58 -14.02
CA GLY A 51 -17.06 -17.72 -14.88
C GLY A 51 -15.56 -17.97 -15.07
N ALA A 52 -15.27 -18.91 -15.97
CA ALA A 52 -13.94 -19.43 -16.21
C ALA A 52 -13.16 -18.56 -17.20
N LEU A 53 -11.89 -18.29 -16.90
CA LEU A 53 -10.90 -17.68 -17.78
C LEU A 53 -9.88 -18.74 -18.21
N LYS A 54 -9.75 -18.98 -19.51
CA LYS A 54 -8.62 -19.76 -20.04
C LYS A 54 -7.39 -18.86 -20.05
N VAL A 55 -6.38 -19.16 -19.25
CA VAL A 55 -5.20 -18.30 -19.08
C VAL A 55 -4.41 -18.17 -20.39
N ARG A 56 -4.46 -19.21 -21.25
CA ARG A 56 -3.89 -19.17 -22.60
C ARG A 56 -4.41 -18.01 -23.43
N ASP A 57 -5.68 -17.61 -23.26
CA ASP A 57 -6.31 -16.53 -24.03
C ASP A 57 -5.83 -15.14 -23.62
N LEU A 58 -4.97 -15.03 -22.60
CA LEU A 58 -4.32 -13.79 -22.20
C LEU A 58 -3.08 -13.51 -23.04
N ILE A 59 -2.38 -14.55 -23.51
CA ILE A 59 -1.11 -14.41 -24.21
C ILE A 59 -1.31 -13.65 -25.53
N GLY A 60 -0.48 -12.64 -25.77
CA GLY A 60 -0.54 -11.75 -26.92
C GLY A 60 -1.57 -10.62 -26.82
N LYS A 61 -2.44 -10.60 -25.79
CA LYS A 61 -3.34 -9.46 -25.56
C LYS A 61 -2.58 -8.29 -24.96
N LYS A 62 -3.09 -7.07 -25.19
CA LYS A 62 -2.53 -5.88 -24.55
C LYS A 62 -2.98 -5.78 -23.09
N TYR A 63 -2.10 -5.33 -22.20
CA TYR A 63 -2.53 -4.91 -20.86
C TYR A 63 -3.54 -3.77 -20.95
N GLY A 64 -4.46 -3.74 -19.99
CA GLY A 64 -5.64 -2.87 -20.00
C GLY A 64 -6.81 -3.37 -20.87
N SER A 65 -6.63 -4.47 -21.61
CA SER A 65 -7.71 -5.01 -22.46
C SER A 65 -8.81 -5.66 -21.63
N LYS A 66 -10.03 -5.54 -22.13
CA LYS A 66 -11.18 -6.33 -21.68
C LYS A 66 -11.02 -7.77 -22.16
N VAL A 67 -11.22 -8.74 -21.27
CA VAL A 67 -11.21 -10.17 -21.56
C VAL A 67 -12.56 -10.78 -21.24
N GLU A 68 -13.05 -11.63 -22.14
CA GLU A 68 -14.30 -12.37 -21.95
C GLU A 68 -14.07 -13.58 -21.04
N LEU A 69 -14.99 -13.77 -20.10
CA LEU A 69 -15.09 -14.92 -19.22
C LEU A 69 -16.27 -15.78 -19.68
N SER A 70 -16.40 -17.01 -19.18
CA SER A 70 -17.56 -17.84 -19.54
C SER A 70 -18.91 -17.21 -19.15
N ARG A 71 -18.93 -16.30 -18.16
CA ARG A 71 -20.14 -15.59 -17.69
C ARG A 71 -19.85 -14.12 -17.36
N GLY A 72 -19.41 -13.34 -18.36
CA GLY A 72 -19.17 -11.91 -18.21
C GLY A 72 -17.78 -11.53 -18.72
N TRP A 73 -17.16 -10.54 -18.09
CA TRP A 73 -15.88 -10.01 -18.55
C TRP A 73 -15.04 -9.47 -17.39
N ALA A 74 -13.75 -9.28 -17.63
CA ALA A 74 -12.79 -8.68 -16.71
C ALA A 74 -11.84 -7.73 -17.47
N TYR A 75 -11.05 -6.95 -16.74
CA TYR A 75 -9.87 -6.28 -17.31
C TYR A 75 -8.61 -7.01 -16.86
N VAL A 76 -7.58 -7.02 -17.71
CA VAL A 76 -6.27 -7.57 -17.34
C VAL A 76 -5.27 -6.43 -17.27
N LEU A 77 -4.79 -6.13 -16.08
CA LEU A 77 -3.92 -5.00 -15.78
C LEU A 77 -2.47 -5.45 -15.67
N HIS A 78 -1.58 -4.55 -16.07
CA HIS A 78 -0.16 -4.70 -15.82
C HIS A 78 0.07 -4.65 -14.31
N PRO A 79 0.83 -5.58 -13.71
CA PRO A 79 1.05 -5.53 -12.28
C PRO A 79 1.90 -4.31 -11.90
N THR A 80 1.59 -3.77 -10.73
CA THR A 80 2.37 -2.77 -10.03
C THR A 80 2.49 -3.21 -8.58
N PRO A 81 3.47 -2.70 -7.80
CA PRO A 81 3.54 -2.95 -6.37
C PRO A 81 2.22 -2.70 -5.63
N GLU A 82 1.46 -1.65 -5.97
CA GLU A 82 0.16 -1.37 -5.34
C GLU A 82 -0.87 -2.45 -5.63
N LEU A 83 -0.98 -2.89 -6.89
CA LEU A 83 -1.90 -3.97 -7.25
C LEU A 83 -1.44 -5.30 -6.65
N TRP A 84 -0.14 -5.51 -6.55
CA TRP A 84 0.45 -6.68 -5.90
C TRP A 84 0.10 -6.72 -4.42
N THR A 85 0.28 -5.61 -3.69
CA THR A 85 -0.10 -5.47 -2.28
C THR A 85 -1.55 -5.89 -2.03
N LEU A 86 -2.46 -5.62 -2.96
CA LEU A 86 -3.88 -5.99 -2.85
C LEU A 86 -4.18 -7.45 -3.26
N THR A 87 -3.27 -8.14 -3.93
CA THR A 87 -3.53 -9.45 -4.55
C THR A 87 -2.54 -10.56 -4.17
N LEU A 88 -1.47 -10.21 -3.47
CA LEU A 88 -0.43 -11.15 -3.06
C LEU A 88 -0.97 -12.20 -2.07
N PRO A 89 -0.39 -13.41 -2.07
CA PRO A 89 -0.75 -14.42 -1.07
C PRO A 89 -0.21 -14.02 0.30
N HIS A 90 -1.11 -13.68 1.22
CA HIS A 90 -0.74 -13.30 2.59
C HIS A 90 -0.11 -14.47 3.35
N ARG A 91 1.14 -14.29 3.78
CA ARG A 91 1.88 -15.19 4.69
C ARG A 91 1.97 -14.61 6.09
N THR A 92 1.90 -13.29 6.19
CA THR A 92 2.01 -12.47 7.39
C THR A 92 1.03 -11.31 7.29
N GLN A 93 0.91 -10.53 8.37
CA GLN A 93 0.43 -9.16 8.24
C GLN A 93 1.35 -8.40 7.27
N ILE A 94 0.78 -7.49 6.48
CA ILE A 94 1.50 -6.71 5.48
C ILE A 94 1.29 -5.22 5.70
N ILE A 95 2.21 -4.45 5.13
CA ILE A 95 2.10 -3.00 5.03
C ILE A 95 1.35 -2.67 3.74
N TYR A 96 0.40 -1.74 3.84
CA TYR A 96 -0.42 -1.27 2.72
C TYR A 96 0.10 0.05 2.14
N THR A 97 -0.44 0.43 0.98
CA THR A 97 0.01 1.57 0.18
C THR A 97 0.18 2.90 0.93
N PRO A 98 -0.71 3.34 1.85
CA PRO A 98 -0.52 4.61 2.56
C PRO A 98 0.78 4.64 3.35
N ASP A 99 1.00 3.59 4.14
CA ASP A 99 2.18 3.44 4.97
C ASP A 99 3.43 3.21 4.11
N ILE A 100 3.35 2.35 3.09
CA ILE A 100 4.44 2.16 2.12
C ILE A 100 4.87 3.50 1.51
N SER A 101 3.92 4.34 1.10
CA SER A 101 4.22 5.63 0.49
C SER A 101 4.90 6.59 1.46
N LEU A 102 4.48 6.58 2.73
CA LEU A 102 5.10 7.37 3.78
C LEU A 102 6.50 6.86 4.10
N ILE A 103 6.68 5.54 4.25
CA ILE A 103 7.97 4.89 4.51
C ILE A 103 8.97 5.24 3.41
N ILE A 104 8.60 5.04 2.14
CA ILE A 104 9.46 5.33 0.99
C ILE A 104 9.89 6.79 0.99
N PHE A 105 8.96 7.70 1.28
CA PHE A 105 9.25 9.13 1.35
C PHE A 105 10.18 9.48 2.52
N GLN A 106 9.89 8.96 3.73
CA GLN A 106 10.67 9.25 4.94
C GLN A 106 12.06 8.62 4.93
N LEU A 107 12.24 7.49 4.23
CA LEU A 107 13.54 6.87 4.00
C LEU A 107 14.33 7.49 2.83
N GLU A 108 13.75 8.47 2.13
CA GLU A 108 14.36 9.15 0.98
C GLU A 108 14.81 8.17 -0.12
N ILE A 109 14.04 7.09 -0.32
CA ILE A 109 14.37 6.04 -1.28
C ILE A 109 14.34 6.61 -2.70
N ARG A 110 15.41 6.34 -3.46
CA ARG A 110 15.58 6.80 -4.83
C ARG A 110 16.33 5.74 -5.67
N PRO A 111 16.35 5.88 -7.01
CA PRO A 111 17.17 5.03 -7.85
C PRO A 111 18.63 5.03 -7.39
N GLY A 112 19.21 3.84 -7.22
CA GLY A 112 20.57 3.67 -6.70
C GLY A 112 20.69 3.46 -5.19
N SER A 113 19.61 3.64 -4.41
CA SER A 113 19.66 3.40 -2.95
C SER A 113 19.94 1.94 -2.63
N VAL A 114 20.82 1.72 -1.65
CA VAL A 114 21.02 0.42 -0.98
C VAL A 114 20.15 0.39 0.27
N VAL A 115 19.19 -0.53 0.32
CA VAL A 115 18.19 -0.58 1.39
C VAL A 115 18.32 -1.89 2.14
N VAL A 116 18.27 -1.82 3.48
CA VAL A 116 18.17 -2.98 4.35
C VAL A 116 16.75 -3.07 4.90
N GLU A 117 16.12 -4.22 4.73
CA GLU A 117 14.77 -4.53 5.21
C GLU A 117 14.84 -5.73 6.15
N SER A 118 14.18 -5.70 7.29
CA SER A 118 13.99 -6.91 8.10
C SER A 118 12.59 -7.02 8.65
N GLY A 119 12.07 -8.23 8.47
CA GLY A 119 10.66 -8.51 8.27
C GLY A 119 10.32 -8.64 6.78
N THR A 120 10.96 -9.54 6.02
CA THR A 120 10.58 -9.76 4.60
C THR A 120 9.08 -10.11 4.47
N GLY A 121 8.60 -10.99 5.37
CA GLY A 121 7.17 -11.29 5.50
C GLY A 121 6.54 -11.79 4.20
N SER A 122 5.56 -11.03 3.70
CA SER A 122 4.88 -11.34 2.44
C SER A 122 5.38 -10.54 1.23
N GLY A 123 6.45 -9.73 1.38
CA GLY A 123 7.08 -9.02 0.26
C GLY A 123 6.31 -7.81 -0.28
N SER A 124 5.32 -7.29 0.45
CA SER A 124 4.53 -6.12 0.04
C SER A 124 5.41 -4.87 -0.10
N LEU A 125 6.11 -4.49 0.97
CA LEU A 125 7.04 -3.36 0.96
C LEU A 125 8.22 -3.61 0.03
N SER A 126 8.78 -4.82 0.04
CA SER A 126 9.91 -5.21 -0.82
C SER A 126 9.67 -4.90 -2.31
N HIS A 127 8.47 -5.19 -2.84
CA HIS A 127 8.14 -4.88 -4.23
C HIS A 127 8.10 -3.37 -4.51
N ALA A 128 7.61 -2.58 -3.55
CA ALA A 128 7.57 -1.13 -3.66
C ALA A 128 8.98 -0.52 -3.59
N LEU A 129 9.83 -1.02 -2.69
CA LEU A 129 11.25 -0.64 -2.59
C LEU A 129 11.98 -0.98 -3.88
N LEU A 130 11.83 -2.21 -4.40
CA LEU A 130 12.47 -2.66 -5.63
C LEU A 130 12.14 -1.76 -6.83
N ARG A 131 10.90 -1.30 -6.94
CA ARG A 131 10.53 -0.35 -7.99
C ARG A 131 11.29 0.98 -7.85
N CYS A 132 11.47 1.47 -6.63
CA CYS A 132 12.07 2.78 -6.37
C CYS A 132 13.60 2.78 -6.47
N ILE A 133 14.27 1.69 -6.09
CA ILE A 133 15.74 1.61 -6.07
C ILE A 133 16.36 1.29 -7.44
N LYS A 134 15.59 0.69 -8.35
CA LYS A 134 16.06 0.33 -9.68
C LYS A 134 16.44 1.57 -10.51
N PRO A 135 17.37 1.44 -11.48
CA PRO A 135 18.06 0.21 -11.89
C PRO A 135 19.45 -0.02 -11.28
N GLN A 136 19.95 0.84 -10.39
CA GLN A 136 21.30 0.68 -9.79
C GLN A 136 21.32 0.35 -8.30
N GLY A 137 20.18 0.43 -7.62
CA GLY A 137 20.09 0.14 -6.19
C GLY A 137 19.92 -1.34 -5.90
N HIS A 138 20.01 -1.70 -4.62
CA HIS A 138 19.91 -3.09 -4.17
C HIS A 138 19.17 -3.18 -2.83
N LEU A 139 18.29 -4.18 -2.71
CA LEU A 139 17.54 -4.48 -1.50
C LEU A 139 18.19 -5.69 -0.81
N HIS A 140 18.60 -5.52 0.45
CA HIS A 140 19.00 -6.62 1.32
C HIS A 140 17.88 -6.87 2.31
N THR A 141 17.12 -7.94 2.14
CA THR A 141 15.98 -8.26 3.01
C THR A 141 16.22 -9.53 3.80
N PHE A 142 15.77 -9.52 5.07
CA PHE A 142 15.98 -10.61 6.02
C PHE A 142 14.67 -11.09 6.62
N ASP A 143 14.58 -12.39 6.87
CA ASP A 143 13.50 -13.01 7.64
C ASP A 143 14.08 -14.17 8.45
N PHE A 144 13.68 -14.31 9.71
CA PHE A 144 14.19 -15.40 10.56
C PHE A 144 13.63 -16.77 10.15
N HIS A 145 12.47 -16.78 9.46
CA HIS A 145 11.75 -18.00 9.10
C HIS A 145 12.15 -18.51 7.71
N SER A 146 12.88 -19.64 7.68
CA SER A 146 13.43 -20.25 6.47
C SER A 146 12.41 -20.48 5.35
N HIS A 147 11.19 -20.93 5.67
CA HIS A 147 10.17 -21.17 4.65
C HIS A 147 9.70 -19.88 3.96
N ARG A 148 9.59 -18.76 4.70
CA ARG A 148 9.22 -17.46 4.12
C ARG A 148 10.33 -16.92 3.22
N VAL A 149 11.58 -17.13 3.61
CA VAL A 149 12.76 -16.78 2.78
C VAL A 149 12.72 -17.50 1.44
N LEU A 150 12.50 -18.82 1.45
CA LEU A 150 12.43 -19.62 0.21
C LEU A 150 11.29 -19.14 -0.70
N LEU A 151 10.09 -18.92 -0.14
CA LEU A 151 8.95 -18.41 -0.90
C LEU A 151 9.22 -17.02 -1.49
N ALA A 152 9.83 -16.12 -0.72
CA ALA A 152 10.17 -14.78 -1.20
C ALA A 152 11.23 -14.85 -2.32
N GLN A 153 12.25 -15.69 -2.20
CA GLN A 153 13.24 -15.91 -3.25
C GLN A 153 12.61 -16.41 -4.55
N GLU A 154 11.72 -17.40 -4.46
CA GLU A 154 10.96 -17.90 -5.62
C GLU A 154 10.08 -16.80 -6.23
N GLU A 155 9.39 -16.01 -5.40
CA GLU A 155 8.53 -14.90 -5.83
C GLU A 155 9.34 -13.82 -6.58
N PHE A 156 10.46 -13.37 -6.03
CA PHE A 156 11.33 -12.38 -6.67
C PHE A 156 12.00 -12.90 -7.95
N ALA A 157 12.34 -14.20 -8.00
CA ALA A 157 12.83 -14.85 -9.21
C ALA A 157 11.76 -14.90 -10.29
N ASN A 158 10.55 -15.37 -9.93
CA ASN A 158 9.41 -15.42 -10.84
C ASN A 158 9.06 -14.02 -11.36
N HIS A 159 9.14 -12.98 -10.53
CA HIS A 159 8.87 -11.60 -10.95
C HIS A 159 10.03 -10.93 -11.71
N SER A 160 11.15 -11.62 -11.94
CA SER A 160 12.37 -11.10 -12.56
C SER A 160 12.90 -9.82 -11.91
N VAL A 161 12.88 -9.80 -10.58
CA VAL A 161 13.48 -8.72 -9.76
C VAL A 161 14.61 -9.22 -8.87
N ALA A 162 14.90 -10.53 -8.90
CA ALA A 162 15.95 -11.18 -8.11
C ALA A 162 17.36 -10.57 -8.27
N GLU A 163 17.66 -9.92 -9.40
CA GLU A 163 18.94 -9.23 -9.59
C GLU A 163 19.14 -8.06 -8.61
N PHE A 164 18.05 -7.41 -8.19
CA PHE A 164 18.08 -6.21 -7.33
C PHE A 164 17.78 -6.52 -5.86
N VAL A 165 17.64 -7.80 -5.49
CA VAL A 165 17.30 -8.19 -4.12
C VAL A 165 18.11 -9.41 -3.68
N THR A 166 18.64 -9.34 -2.46
CA THR A 166 19.20 -10.48 -1.75
C THR A 166 18.31 -10.77 -0.55
N VAL A 167 17.74 -11.97 -0.52
CA VAL A 167 16.94 -12.46 0.60
C VAL A 167 17.77 -13.47 1.39
N ALA A 168 17.91 -13.26 2.70
CA ALA A 168 18.66 -14.17 3.56
C ALA A 168 17.85 -14.56 4.80
N GLN A 169 17.99 -15.82 5.21
CA GLN A 169 17.48 -16.27 6.50
C GLN A 169 18.38 -15.77 7.61
N ARG A 170 17.85 -14.92 8.49
CA ARG A 170 18.64 -14.33 9.57
C ARG A 170 17.77 -13.81 10.71
N ASP A 171 18.24 -14.02 11.95
CA ASP A 171 17.74 -13.27 13.10
C ASP A 171 18.58 -11.99 13.25
N VAL A 172 18.05 -10.88 12.79
CA VAL A 172 18.80 -9.61 12.79
C VAL A 172 18.95 -8.99 14.18
N CYS A 173 18.16 -9.44 15.17
CA CYS A 173 18.27 -8.96 16.55
C CYS A 173 19.48 -9.59 17.25
N GLU A 174 19.83 -10.84 16.92
CA GLU A 174 20.96 -11.54 17.56
C GLU A 174 22.28 -11.38 16.80
N ILE A 175 22.24 -11.46 15.47
CA ILE A 175 23.45 -11.57 14.63
C ILE A 175 23.59 -10.44 13.60
N GLY A 176 22.78 -9.38 13.74
CA GLY A 176 22.79 -8.23 12.86
C GLY A 176 22.50 -8.55 11.40
N PHE A 177 22.99 -7.73 10.48
CA PHE A 177 22.71 -7.84 9.04
C PHE A 177 23.88 -8.41 8.22
N GLY A 178 25.02 -8.70 8.87
CA GLY A 178 26.23 -9.23 8.24
C GLY A 178 27.29 -8.17 7.98
N GLU A 179 28.56 -8.56 8.16
CA GLU A 179 29.74 -7.71 7.96
C GLU A 179 29.84 -7.19 6.53
N GLU A 180 29.29 -7.92 5.57
CA GLU A 180 29.26 -7.54 4.17
C GLU A 180 28.43 -6.26 3.91
N LEU A 181 27.54 -5.86 4.83
CA LEU A 181 26.70 -4.67 4.71
C LEU A 181 27.17 -3.48 5.55
N LYS A 182 28.23 -3.66 6.35
CA LYS A 182 28.76 -2.62 7.22
C LYS A 182 29.10 -1.35 6.41
N GLY A 183 28.52 -0.21 6.81
CA GLY A 183 28.75 1.07 6.15
C GLY A 183 28.24 1.18 4.69
N LYS A 184 27.27 0.38 4.26
CA LYS A 184 26.79 0.35 2.85
C LYS A 184 25.34 0.79 2.63
N ALA A 185 24.49 0.75 3.65
CA ALA A 185 23.08 1.05 3.52
C ALA A 185 22.81 2.56 3.53
N ASP A 186 21.98 3.02 2.59
CA ASP A 186 21.40 4.37 2.60
C ASP A 186 20.19 4.45 3.53
N ALA A 187 19.44 3.34 3.65
CA ALA A 187 18.21 3.26 4.43
C ALA A 187 18.05 1.90 5.10
N VAL A 188 17.49 1.90 6.31
CA VAL A 188 17.12 0.69 7.06
C VAL A 188 15.65 0.74 7.43
N PHE A 189 14.93 -0.34 7.17
CA PHE A 189 13.53 -0.55 7.53
C PHE A 189 13.37 -1.79 8.41
N LEU A 190 12.70 -1.65 9.56
CA LEU A 190 12.41 -2.75 10.49
C LEU A 190 10.91 -2.91 10.75
N ASP A 191 10.37 -4.08 10.39
CA ASP A 191 9.06 -4.60 10.80
C ASP A 191 9.27 -5.89 11.61
N LEU A 192 9.56 -5.70 12.89
CA LEU A 192 9.95 -6.76 13.83
C LEU A 192 9.17 -6.64 15.14
N PRO A 193 9.03 -7.73 15.92
CA PRO A 193 8.44 -7.64 17.26
C PRO A 193 9.29 -6.84 18.26
N HIS A 194 10.61 -6.88 18.12
CA HIS A 194 11.59 -6.28 19.03
C HIS A 194 12.61 -5.41 18.27
N PRO A 195 12.18 -4.36 17.56
CA PRO A 195 13.06 -3.59 16.68
C PRO A 195 14.18 -2.88 17.44
N TRP A 196 13.98 -2.56 18.73
CA TRP A 196 15.01 -1.95 19.59
C TRP A 196 16.27 -2.81 19.77
N GLU A 197 16.19 -4.13 19.60
CA GLU A 197 17.34 -5.04 19.69
C GLU A 197 18.21 -4.98 18.43
N ALA A 198 17.62 -4.66 17.28
CA ALA A 198 18.34 -4.55 16.00
C ALA A 198 18.85 -3.12 15.72
N VAL A 199 18.59 -2.14 16.59
CA VAL A 199 18.98 -0.73 16.37
C VAL A 199 20.49 -0.55 16.29
N GLU A 200 21.25 -1.20 17.18
CA GLU A 200 22.73 -1.09 17.15
C GLU A 200 23.29 -1.67 15.85
N HIS A 201 22.77 -2.84 15.44
CA HIS A 201 23.14 -3.45 14.15
C HIS A 201 22.71 -2.61 12.94
N ALA A 202 21.61 -1.86 13.06
CA ALA A 202 21.15 -0.96 12.00
C ALA A 202 22.11 0.24 11.86
N ALA A 203 22.66 0.76 12.97
CA ALA A 203 23.67 1.81 12.92
C ALA A 203 24.94 1.35 12.21
N ASP A 204 25.38 0.10 12.44
CA ASP A 204 26.60 -0.45 11.83
C ASP A 204 26.54 -0.57 10.30
N VAL A 205 25.35 -0.85 9.74
CA VAL A 205 25.19 -1.01 8.29
C VAL A 205 24.98 0.30 7.55
N ILE A 206 24.53 1.35 8.23
CA ILE A 206 24.33 2.66 7.62
C ILE A 206 25.69 3.25 7.22
N LYS A 207 25.76 3.87 6.04
CA LYS A 207 26.97 4.54 5.54
C LYS A 207 27.51 5.55 6.55
N GLU A 208 28.83 5.72 6.59
CA GLU A 208 29.48 6.74 7.43
C GLU A 208 29.03 8.17 7.08
N SER A 209 28.63 8.40 5.82
CA SER A 209 28.05 9.67 5.37
C SER A 209 26.64 9.95 5.91
N GLY A 210 26.03 9.01 6.63
CA GLY A 210 24.66 9.06 7.11
C GLY A 210 23.68 8.22 6.28
N GLY A 211 22.47 8.09 6.82
CA GLY A 211 21.36 7.34 6.21
C GLY A 211 20.06 7.58 6.97
N ARG A 212 19.01 6.87 6.56
CA ARG A 212 17.66 6.99 7.14
C ARG A 212 17.24 5.68 7.79
N PHE A 213 16.46 5.77 8.86
CA PHE A 213 15.92 4.61 9.55
C PHE A 213 14.40 4.75 9.67
N VAL A 214 13.68 3.65 9.54
CA VAL A 214 12.26 3.56 9.90
C VAL A 214 12.01 2.25 10.61
N SER A 215 11.30 2.31 11.74
CA SER A 215 10.70 1.14 12.37
C SER A 215 9.19 1.24 12.33
N PHE A 216 8.55 0.11 12.01
CA PHE A 216 7.11 -0.10 12.13
C PHE A 216 6.80 -0.82 13.44
N SER A 217 5.81 -0.34 14.20
CA SER A 217 5.42 -0.97 15.45
C SER A 217 3.94 -0.75 15.76
N PRO A 218 3.19 -1.82 16.09
CA PRO A 218 1.78 -1.70 16.42
C PRO A 218 1.52 -1.03 17.77
N CYS A 219 2.41 -1.26 18.75
CA CYS A 219 2.19 -0.83 20.13
C CYS A 219 3.09 0.34 20.51
N ILE A 220 2.55 1.31 21.25
CA ILE A 220 3.29 2.49 21.71
C ILE A 220 4.47 2.14 22.62
N GLU A 221 4.40 1.05 23.38
CA GLU A 221 5.49 0.57 24.23
C GLU A 221 6.68 0.08 23.40
N GLN A 222 6.43 -0.47 22.22
CA GLN A 222 7.49 -0.85 21.28
C GLN A 222 8.18 0.40 20.75
N VAL A 223 7.39 1.40 20.32
CA VAL A 223 7.89 2.71 19.87
C VAL A 223 8.76 3.39 20.93
N GLN A 224 8.30 3.41 22.19
CA GLN A 224 9.06 3.98 23.30
C GLN A 224 10.45 3.32 23.46
N ARG A 225 10.50 1.98 23.42
CA ARG A 225 11.78 1.24 23.53
C ARG A 225 12.68 1.52 22.34
N THR A 226 12.13 1.56 21.12
CA THR A 226 12.87 1.87 19.90
C THR A 226 13.45 3.28 19.96
N CYS A 227 12.68 4.29 20.36
CA CYS A 227 13.18 5.66 20.52
C CYS A 227 14.34 5.74 21.53
N VAL A 228 14.24 5.03 22.66
CA VAL A 228 15.31 4.99 23.66
C VAL A 228 16.57 4.32 23.09
N ALA A 229 16.43 3.22 22.36
CA ALA A 229 17.55 2.54 21.72
C ALA A 229 18.20 3.42 20.63
N LEU A 230 17.40 4.08 19.79
CA LEU A 230 17.86 4.99 18.74
C LEU A 230 18.67 6.16 19.33
N ALA A 231 18.15 6.80 20.40
CA ALA A 231 18.86 7.88 21.07
C ALA A 231 20.20 7.44 21.66
N LYS A 232 20.26 6.21 22.22
CA LYS A 232 21.51 5.63 22.76
C LYS A 232 22.52 5.30 21.66
N ALA A 233 22.05 4.82 20.51
CA ALA A 233 22.87 4.50 19.35
C ALA A 233 23.30 5.75 18.54
N GLY A 234 22.92 6.95 18.96
CA GLY A 234 23.37 8.21 18.36
C GLY A 234 22.54 8.70 17.17
N PHE A 235 21.37 8.10 16.92
CA PHE A 235 20.43 8.63 15.92
C PHE A 235 19.88 9.99 16.36
N VAL A 236 19.61 10.87 15.38
CA VAL A 236 19.05 12.21 15.61
C VAL A 236 17.76 12.41 14.82
N GLU A 237 17.02 13.50 15.09
CA GLU A 237 15.74 13.82 14.42
C GLU A 237 14.64 12.74 14.58
N LEU A 238 14.57 12.12 15.76
CA LEU A 238 13.57 11.10 16.04
C LEU A 238 12.15 11.68 15.92
N THR A 239 11.42 11.25 14.90
CA THR A 239 10.04 11.69 14.64
C THR A 239 9.10 10.50 14.59
N THR A 240 8.01 10.57 15.34
CA THR A 240 6.96 9.54 15.33
C THR A 240 5.73 10.01 14.57
N LEU A 241 5.27 9.20 13.62
CA LEU A 241 4.14 9.50 12.74
C LEU A 241 3.07 8.40 12.85
N GLU A 242 1.89 8.66 12.29
CA GLU A 242 0.79 7.72 12.04
C GLU A 242 0.08 8.16 10.74
N CYS A 243 -0.32 7.22 9.89
CA CYS A 243 -1.06 7.51 8.65
C CYS A 243 -2.44 6.85 8.69
N LEU A 244 -3.51 7.65 8.63
CA LEU A 244 -4.89 7.15 8.63
C LEU A 244 -5.55 7.41 7.27
N GLN A 245 -5.67 6.37 6.43
CA GLN A 245 -6.41 6.46 5.17
C GLN A 245 -7.92 6.32 5.40
N LYS A 246 -8.70 7.17 4.71
CA LYS A 246 -10.17 7.03 4.62
C LYS A 246 -10.63 7.13 3.17
N GLU A 247 -11.29 6.08 2.70
CA GLU A 247 -11.95 6.08 1.38
C GLU A 247 -13.32 6.75 1.45
N LEU A 248 -13.65 7.57 0.45
CA LEU A 248 -14.93 8.26 0.35
C LEU A 248 -15.73 7.71 -0.84
N HIS A 249 -16.92 7.17 -0.57
CA HIS A 249 -17.83 6.74 -1.63
C HIS A 249 -18.68 7.92 -2.11
N VAL A 250 -18.58 8.25 -3.39
CA VAL A 250 -19.40 9.31 -4.01
C VAL A 250 -20.79 8.75 -4.29
N GLN A 251 -21.83 9.37 -3.73
CA GLN A 251 -23.24 8.99 -3.94
C GLN A 251 -24.12 10.21 -4.06
N SER A 252 -25.06 10.18 -4.99
CA SER A 252 -26.16 11.13 -5.02
C SER A 252 -27.22 10.70 -4.01
N ARG A 253 -27.64 11.61 -3.13
CA ARG A 253 -28.73 11.38 -2.19
C ARG A 253 -29.83 12.38 -2.42
N THR A 254 -31.05 11.88 -2.59
CA THR A 254 -32.24 12.72 -2.58
C THR A 254 -32.64 12.95 -1.13
N MET A 255 -32.60 14.21 -0.70
CA MET A 255 -33.09 14.60 0.62
C MET A 255 -34.60 14.80 0.52
N SER A 256 -35.37 13.94 1.20
CA SER A 256 -36.81 14.14 1.31
C SER A 256 -37.07 15.44 2.08
N VAL A 257 -37.72 16.40 1.43
CA VAL A 257 -38.22 17.61 2.10
C VAL A 257 -39.51 17.22 2.81
N LEU A 258 -39.62 17.54 4.10
CA LEU A 258 -40.85 17.35 4.83
C LEU A 258 -41.93 18.27 4.22
N ASP A 259 -43.02 17.67 3.78
CA ASP A 259 -44.19 18.41 3.35
C ASP A 259 -44.97 18.88 4.58
N PHE A 260 -44.97 20.18 4.82
CA PHE A 260 -45.71 20.83 5.90
C PHE A 260 -47.06 21.39 5.44
N ASP A 261 -47.56 21.03 4.27
CA ASP A 261 -48.83 21.56 3.75
C ASP A 261 -50.02 21.23 4.66
N PHE A 262 -49.95 20.17 5.46
CA PHE A 262 -50.96 19.85 6.48
C PHE A 262 -50.99 20.84 7.67
N LEU A 263 -49.93 21.65 7.87
CA LEU A 263 -49.89 22.73 8.87
C LEU A 263 -50.42 24.07 8.32
N LYS A 264 -50.72 24.16 7.01
CA LYS A 264 -51.42 25.32 6.46
C LYS A 264 -52.87 25.28 6.96
N GLU A 265 -53.15 25.93 8.09
CA GLU A 265 -54.53 26.26 8.46
C GLU A 265 -55.19 26.98 7.27
N LYS A 266 -56.40 26.55 6.90
CA LYS A 266 -57.23 27.28 5.94
C LYS A 266 -57.60 28.62 6.56
N VAL A 267 -56.76 29.64 6.39
CA VAL A 267 -57.19 31.01 6.61
C VAL A 267 -58.22 31.28 5.52
N LEU A 268 -59.51 31.17 5.87
CA LEU A 268 -60.63 31.66 5.07
C LEU A 268 -60.52 33.19 5.02
N VAL A 269 -59.63 33.72 4.18
CA VAL A 269 -59.65 35.14 3.82
C VAL A 269 -60.61 35.29 2.65
N SER A 270 -61.85 35.66 2.97
CA SER A 270 -62.66 36.38 2.00
C SER A 270 -62.08 37.78 1.82
N VAL A 271 -62.15 38.29 0.59
CA VAL A 271 -62.13 39.70 0.17
C VAL A 271 -60.90 40.15 -0.65
N LYS A 272 -61.20 40.25 -1.96
CA LYS A 272 -60.84 41.23 -3.01
C LYS A 272 -59.41 41.32 -3.54
N HIS A 273 -59.34 41.16 -4.87
CA HIS A 273 -58.29 41.60 -5.78
C HIS A 273 -57.77 43.00 -5.43
N ASP A 274 -56.44 43.16 -5.37
CA ASP A 274 -55.81 44.01 -6.37
C ASP A 274 -54.34 43.66 -6.62
N THR A 275 -53.92 44.03 -7.81
CA THR A 275 -52.75 43.62 -8.59
C THR A 275 -51.40 44.09 -8.06
N HIS A 276 -50.35 43.24 -8.18
CA HIS A 276 -49.05 43.60 -8.80
C HIS A 276 -48.08 42.40 -8.81
N LEU A 277 -47.89 41.83 -10.01
CA LEU A 277 -46.81 40.90 -10.34
C LEU A 277 -45.48 41.64 -10.46
N LYS A 278 -44.40 41.06 -9.91
CA LYS A 278 -43.05 41.17 -10.50
C LYS A 278 -42.33 39.82 -10.45
N HIS A 279 -41.97 39.35 -11.65
CA HIS A 279 -41.15 38.19 -11.95
C HIS A 279 -39.74 38.28 -11.34
N PHE A 280 -39.20 37.13 -10.92
CA PHE A 280 -37.76 36.83 -11.00
C PHE A 280 -37.56 35.39 -11.48
N SER A 281 -36.70 35.22 -12.49
CA SER A 281 -36.37 33.96 -13.17
C SER A 281 -35.31 33.15 -12.42
N PRO A 282 -35.24 31.82 -12.61
CA PRO A 282 -34.17 30.98 -12.07
C PRO A 282 -32.97 30.85 -13.04
N ASN A 283 -31.87 30.31 -12.52
CA ASN A 283 -30.56 29.99 -13.11
C ASN A 283 -29.48 31.00 -12.70
N THR A 284 -28.32 30.60 -12.17
CA THR A 284 -27.40 29.60 -12.75
C THR A 284 -26.53 28.93 -11.69
N LEU A 285 -26.27 27.62 -11.86
CA LEU A 285 -25.25 26.80 -11.19
C LEU A 285 -23.84 27.17 -11.66
N ALA A 286 -22.89 27.29 -10.74
CA ALA A 286 -21.48 26.99 -11.00
C ALA A 286 -20.80 26.56 -9.69
N GLN A 287 -20.62 25.25 -9.53
CA GLN A 287 -19.68 24.68 -8.56
C GLN A 287 -18.26 24.80 -9.15
N SER A 288 -17.36 25.41 -8.39
CA SER A 288 -15.93 25.21 -8.53
C SER A 288 -15.38 24.92 -7.14
N VAL A 289 -14.94 23.68 -6.91
CA VAL A 289 -14.20 23.30 -5.71
C VAL A 289 -12.74 23.18 -6.13
N VAL A 290 -11.97 24.22 -5.80
CA VAL A 290 -10.52 24.19 -5.73
C VAL A 290 -10.19 24.39 -4.26
N CYS A 291 -9.44 23.48 -3.65
CA CYS A 291 -9.03 23.64 -2.26
C CYS A 291 -7.60 23.14 -2.06
N LEU A 292 -6.72 24.07 -1.67
CA LEU A 292 -5.59 24.00 -0.72
C LEU A 292 -5.04 25.45 -0.60
N PRO A 293 -4.43 25.92 0.52
CA PRO A 293 -4.55 25.52 1.92
C PRO A 293 -4.59 26.71 2.94
N THR A 294 -4.55 26.35 4.23
CA THR A 294 -4.08 27.07 5.45
C THR A 294 -5.05 27.75 6.45
N LYS A 295 -5.25 27.03 7.57
CA LYS A 295 -5.04 27.37 9.00
C LYS A 295 -5.84 28.51 9.66
N LEU A 296 -6.67 28.17 10.65
CA LEU A 296 -6.62 28.82 11.98
C LEU A 296 -7.23 27.92 13.07
N MET A 297 -6.53 27.83 14.21
CA MET A 297 -6.92 27.16 15.45
C MET A 297 -8.15 27.81 16.10
N VAL A 298 -9.02 27.00 16.74
CA VAL A 298 -9.77 27.40 17.94
C VAL A 298 -9.92 26.19 18.88
N PRO A 299 -9.70 26.32 20.21
CA PRO A 299 -9.79 25.21 21.17
C PRO A 299 -11.16 25.09 21.85
N GLY A 300 -11.57 23.86 22.18
CA GLY A 300 -12.41 23.56 23.35
C GLY A 300 -13.70 22.75 23.14
N PHE A 301 -13.78 21.62 23.88
CA PHE A 301 -14.98 21.00 24.52
C PHE A 301 -16.10 20.46 23.58
N ILE A 302 -16.65 19.23 23.68
CA ILE A 302 -17.05 18.36 24.80
C ILE A 302 -16.96 16.86 24.39
N ALA A 303 -16.74 16.02 25.39
CA ALA A 303 -16.70 14.56 25.41
C ALA A 303 -17.99 13.83 24.98
N GLY A 304 -17.82 12.57 24.58
CA GLY A 304 -18.84 11.53 24.77
C GLY A 304 -19.19 10.75 23.51
N LEU A 305 -18.48 9.64 23.29
CA LEU A 305 -19.03 8.34 22.86
C LEU A 305 -17.86 7.36 22.71
N ALA A 306 -17.63 6.59 23.77
CA ALA A 306 -16.85 5.38 23.69
C ALA A 306 -17.72 4.31 23.02
N GLU A 307 -17.27 3.76 21.90
CA GLU A 307 -17.24 2.31 21.69
C GLU A 307 -16.50 1.95 20.39
N LYS A 308 -15.46 1.13 20.56
CA LYS A 308 -14.82 0.19 19.62
C LYS A 308 -14.42 0.76 18.25
N TYR A 309 -13.12 0.90 17.99
CA TYR A 309 -12.45 0.37 16.78
C TYR A 309 -10.91 0.55 16.93
N ILE A 310 -10.23 -0.60 16.99
CA ILE A 310 -8.89 -0.99 16.50
C ILE A 310 -7.72 0.00 16.72
N PHE A 311 -6.69 -0.50 17.43
CA PHE A 311 -5.41 0.13 17.72
C PHE A 311 -4.72 0.69 16.46
N GLY A 312 -4.32 1.96 16.52
CA GLY A 312 -3.49 2.63 15.53
C GLY A 312 -2.01 2.39 15.81
N GLU A 313 -1.24 2.16 14.75
CA GLU A 313 0.18 1.79 14.78
C GLU A 313 1.04 3.06 14.58
N MET A 314 2.16 3.17 15.30
CA MET A 314 2.98 4.39 15.39
C MET A 314 4.42 4.14 14.90
N TRP A 315 4.97 5.11 14.17
CA TRP A 315 6.26 5.02 13.46
C TRP A 315 7.41 5.72 14.22
N VAL A 316 8.67 5.49 13.85
CA VAL A 316 9.80 6.37 14.20
C VAL A 316 10.72 6.53 12.99
N SER A 317 11.01 7.76 12.56
CA SER A 317 11.97 8.09 11.49
C SER A 317 13.04 9.06 12.01
N PRO A 318 14.35 8.70 11.95
CA PRO A 318 15.48 9.60 12.23
C PRO A 318 16.33 9.95 10.99
N PHE A 319 17.06 11.08 11.08
CA PHE A 319 18.12 11.54 10.17
C PHE A 319 19.46 11.25 10.83
N THR A 320 20.50 10.90 10.07
CA THR A 320 21.88 10.83 10.59
C THR A 320 22.73 11.88 9.90
N LEU A 321 23.15 12.91 10.63
CA LEU A 321 24.27 13.79 10.29
C LEU A 321 25.40 13.45 11.26
N ILE A 322 26.51 12.92 10.77
CA ILE A 322 27.73 12.75 11.57
C ILE A 322 28.67 13.91 11.22
N ASN A 323 29.19 14.57 12.25
CA ASN A 323 30.34 15.49 12.19
C ASN A 323 31.65 14.70 12.13
#